data_AF-A0A2P6PR27-F1
#
_entry.id   AF-A0A2P6PR27-F1
#
_cell.length_a   1.000
_cell.length_b   1.000
_cell.length_c   1.000
_cell.angle_alpha   90.00
_cell.angle_beta   90.00
_cell.angle_gamma   90.00
#
_symmetry.space_group_name_H-M   'P 1'
#
loop_
_entity.id
_entity.type
_entity.pdbx_description
1 polymer ?
#
loop_
_entity_poly.entity_id
_entity_poly.type
_entity_poly.pdbx_seq_one_letter_code
_entity_poly.pdbx_strand_id
1 'polypeptide(L)'
;MEPLCSYGPPYAAMMIYQKARKVGCRISLTAYKLLLMRLSRFGKCGMLLNIWEEMQECGYASDIEVYEYVISGLCNIGQLENAVLVMEESLRKGFCPSRLTYSKLSNKLLASNKLERAYKLYLKIKAARRFDKTQRIWRARGWHF
;
A
#
# COMPACT_ATOMS: atom_id res chain seq x y z
N MET A 1 14.92 -8.88 -18.34
CA MET A 1 15.36 -7.47 -18.29
C MET A 1 14.75 -6.85 -17.05
N GLU A 2 15.50 -6.75 -15.95
CA GLU A 2 15.01 -6.02 -14.78
C GLU A 2 14.97 -4.52 -15.10
N PRO A 3 13.90 -3.79 -14.75
CA PRO A 3 13.82 -2.37 -15.00
C PRO A 3 14.92 -1.65 -14.21
N LEU A 4 15.57 -0.63 -14.80
CA LEU A 4 16.62 0.22 -14.15
C LEU A 4 16.24 0.75 -12.76
N CYS A 5 14.95 0.73 -12.43
CA CYS A 5 14.38 1.07 -11.14
C CYS A 5 14.53 -0.06 -10.08
N SER A 6 15.22 -1.18 -10.37
CA SER A 6 15.48 -2.29 -9.43
C SER A 6 16.70 -2.05 -8.52
N TYR A 7 17.54 -1.04 -8.81
CA TYR A 7 18.71 -0.72 -7.99
C TYR A 7 18.85 0.79 -7.74
N GLY A 8 19.07 1.19 -6.48
CA GLY A 8 19.35 2.57 -6.07
C GLY A 8 18.17 3.42 -5.54
N PRO A 9 18.46 4.67 -5.10
CA PRO A 9 17.47 5.67 -4.70
C PRO A 9 16.43 5.92 -5.81
N PRO A 10 15.21 6.40 -5.50
CA PRO A 10 14.12 6.56 -6.47
C PRO A 10 14.41 7.62 -7.55
N TYR A 11 15.57 8.30 -7.51
CA TYR A 11 15.91 9.42 -8.38
C TYR A 11 15.86 9.07 -9.87
N ALA A 12 16.52 7.97 -10.28
CA ALA A 12 16.53 7.55 -11.68
C ALA A 12 15.11 7.17 -12.16
N ALA A 13 14.35 6.44 -11.32
CA ALA A 13 12.97 6.08 -11.59
C ALA A 13 12.08 7.32 -11.75
N MET A 14 12.27 8.33 -10.89
CA MET A 14 11.54 9.59 -10.95
C MET A 14 11.89 10.43 -12.18
N MET A 15 13.15 10.46 -12.61
CA MET A 15 13.55 11.17 -13.83
C MET A 15 12.88 10.57 -15.07
N ILE A 16 12.88 9.23 -15.17
CA ILE A 16 12.22 8.53 -16.28
C ILE A 16 10.72 8.80 -16.26
N TYR A 17 10.10 8.70 -15.08
CA TYR A 17 8.69 9.03 -14.88
C TYR A 17 8.36 10.47 -15.30
N GLN A 18 9.15 11.46 -14.88
CA GLN A 18 8.93 12.87 -15.24
C GLN A 18 9.08 13.10 -16.75
N LYS A 19 10.06 12.45 -17.39
CA LYS A 19 10.25 12.55 -18.84
C LYS A 19 9.09 11.89 -19.59
N ALA A 20 8.66 10.70 -19.17
CA ALA A 20 7.50 10.01 -19.74
C ALA A 20 6.24 10.89 -19.66
N ARG A 21 6.02 11.56 -18.52
CA ARG A 21 4.90 12.48 -18.33
C ARG A 21 4.94 13.69 -19.26
N LYS A 22 6.12 14.31 -19.45
CA LYS A 22 6.29 15.45 -20.36
C LYS A 22 6.02 15.11 -21.83
N VAL A 23 6.31 13.88 -22.23
CA VAL A 23 6.10 13.39 -23.61
C VAL A 23 4.68 12.84 -23.79
N GLY A 24 3.85 12.83 -22.74
CA GLY A 24 2.48 12.29 -22.79
C GLY A 24 2.43 10.76 -22.90
N CYS A 25 3.52 10.07 -22.55
CA CYS A 25 3.55 8.61 -22.58
C CYS A 25 2.66 8.03 -21.49
N ARG A 26 1.84 7.04 -21.86
CA ARG A 26 1.05 6.27 -20.88
C ARG A 26 1.97 5.45 -20.00
N ILE A 27 1.88 5.67 -18.70
CA ILE A 27 2.65 4.94 -17.69
C ILE A 27 1.90 3.64 -17.35
N SER A 28 2.61 2.52 -17.32
CA SER A 28 2.01 1.23 -17.00
C SER A 28 1.75 1.09 -15.50
N LEU A 29 0.76 0.27 -15.12
CA LEU A 29 0.51 -0.09 -13.72
C LEU A 29 1.76 -0.68 -13.03
N THR A 30 2.53 -1.50 -13.74
CA THR A 30 3.78 -2.07 -13.23
C THR A 30 4.82 -0.99 -12.91
N ALA A 31 4.90 0.07 -13.70
CA ALA A 31 5.77 1.21 -13.42
C ALA A 31 5.28 2.01 -12.21
N TYR A 32 3.97 2.26 -12.09
CA TYR A 32 3.39 2.90 -10.90
C TYR A 32 3.69 2.12 -9.62
N LYS A 33 3.43 0.81 -9.60
CA LYS A 33 3.74 -0.06 -8.45
C LYS A 33 5.22 0.01 -8.05
N LEU A 34 6.11 0.00 -9.03
CA LEU A 34 7.55 0.08 -8.80
C LEU A 34 7.97 1.43 -8.20
N LEU A 35 7.37 2.54 -8.68
CA LEU A 35 7.57 3.87 -8.11
C LEU A 35 7.06 3.92 -6.67
N LEU A 36 5.84 3.42 -6.40
CA LEU A 36 5.26 3.41 -5.07
C LEU A 36 6.10 2.58 -4.08
N MET A 37 6.54 1.39 -4.49
CA MET A 37 7.45 0.54 -3.71
C MET A 37 8.74 1.29 -3.34
N ARG A 38 9.35 1.97 -4.31
CA ARG A 38 10.59 2.73 -4.11
C ARG A 38 10.36 3.93 -3.20
N LEU A 39 9.39 4.78 -3.51
CA LEU A 39 9.09 5.99 -2.73
C LEU A 39 8.74 5.64 -1.28
N SER A 40 8.02 4.54 -1.04
CA SER A 40 7.73 3.99 0.28
C SER A 40 9.00 3.68 1.08
N ARG A 41 9.96 2.98 0.45
CA ARG A 41 11.23 2.58 1.09
C ARG A 41 12.14 3.76 1.41
N PHE A 42 12.17 4.79 0.55
CA PHE A 42 13.06 5.95 0.69
C PHE A 42 12.40 7.17 1.36
N GLY A 43 11.18 7.02 1.90
CA GLY A 43 10.51 8.05 2.71
C GLY A 43 10.06 9.29 1.94
N LYS A 44 9.96 9.25 0.60
CA LYS A 44 9.55 10.38 -0.25
C LYS A 44 8.03 10.43 -0.40
N CYS A 45 7.32 10.63 0.71
CA CYS A 45 5.87 10.36 0.78
C CYS A 45 4.96 11.42 0.18
N GLY A 46 5.38 12.69 0.10
CA GLY A 46 4.62 13.70 -0.66
C GLY A 46 4.48 13.29 -2.13
N MET A 47 5.54 12.71 -2.69
CA MET A 47 5.50 12.16 -4.04
C MET A 47 4.74 10.83 -4.09
N LEU A 48 4.85 9.99 -3.05
CA LEU A 48 4.12 8.71 -2.96
C LEU A 48 2.61 8.90 -3.12
N LEU A 49 2.03 9.85 -2.39
CA LEU A 49 0.59 10.11 -2.46
C LEU A 49 0.17 10.68 -3.82
N ASN A 50 0.93 11.62 -4.36
CA ASN A 50 0.65 12.18 -5.70
C ASN A 50 0.71 11.10 -6.80
N ILE A 51 1.70 10.20 -6.72
CA ILE A 51 1.82 9.08 -7.67
C ILE A 51 0.67 8.08 -7.49
N TRP A 52 0.20 7.87 -6.26
CA TRP A 52 -0.93 6.98 -5.98
C TRP A 52 -2.26 7.57 -6.46
N GLU A 53 -2.46 8.86 -6.30
CA GLU A 53 -3.61 9.60 -6.83
C GLU A 53 -3.62 9.57 -8.37
N GLU A 54 -2.51 9.94 -9.01
CA GLU A 54 -2.38 9.92 -10.47
C GLU A 54 -2.61 8.52 -11.05
N MET A 55 -2.12 7.47 -10.39
CA MET A 55 -2.37 6.08 -10.79
C MET A 55 -3.87 5.79 -10.88
N GLN A 56 -4.65 6.28 -9.91
CA GLN A 56 -6.10 6.10 -9.86
C GLN A 56 -6.83 6.98 -10.90
N GLU A 57 -6.38 8.22 -11.11
CA GLU A 57 -6.90 9.11 -12.16
C GLU A 57 -6.67 8.53 -13.57
N CYS A 58 -5.56 7.81 -13.76
CA CYS A 58 -5.28 7.05 -14.98
C CYS A 58 -6.12 5.75 -15.13
N GLY A 59 -7.08 5.53 -14.23
CA GLY A 59 -8.02 4.41 -14.26
C GLY A 59 -7.48 3.09 -13.71
N TYR A 60 -6.32 3.09 -13.06
CA TYR A 60 -5.78 1.88 -12.45
C TYR A 60 -6.30 1.69 -11.01
N ALA A 61 -6.90 0.53 -10.75
CA ALA A 61 -7.34 0.16 -9.41
C ALA A 61 -6.15 -0.16 -8.49
N SER A 62 -6.28 0.22 -7.21
CA SER A 62 -5.33 -0.18 -6.18
C SER A 62 -5.55 -1.64 -5.79
N ASP A 63 -4.47 -2.41 -5.76
CA ASP A 63 -4.47 -3.76 -5.23
C ASP A 63 -3.69 -3.84 -3.91
N ILE A 64 -3.57 -5.06 -3.38
CA ILE A 64 -2.94 -5.30 -2.08
C ILE A 64 -1.50 -4.76 -2.01
N GLU A 65 -0.71 -4.90 -3.07
CA GLU A 65 0.69 -4.42 -3.09
C GLU A 65 0.74 -2.90 -2.99
N VAL A 66 -0.12 -2.21 -3.74
CA VAL A 66 -0.23 -0.74 -3.69
C VAL A 66 -0.58 -0.28 -2.29
N TYR A 67 -1.60 -0.87 -1.65
CA TYR A 67 -1.98 -0.55 -0.28
C TYR A 67 -0.82 -0.75 0.70
N GLU A 68 -0.09 -1.85 0.59
CA GLU A 68 1.07 -2.10 1.44
C GLU A 68 2.18 -1.07 1.29
N TYR A 69 2.50 -0.66 0.05
CA TYR A 69 3.49 0.37 -0.21
C TYR A 69 3.07 1.71 0.40
N VAL A 70 1.82 2.12 0.22
CA VAL A 70 1.30 3.39 0.75
C VAL A 70 1.31 3.38 2.28
N ILE A 71 0.77 2.33 2.91
CA ILE A 71 0.74 2.20 4.37
C ILE A 71 2.16 2.21 4.93
N SER A 72 3.08 1.46 4.33
CA SER A 72 4.48 1.42 4.75
C SER A 72 5.16 2.79 4.63
N GLY A 73 4.87 3.54 3.57
CA GLY A 73 5.41 4.88 3.33
C GLY A 73 4.91 5.88 4.37
N LEU A 74 3.60 5.92 4.59
CA LEU A 74 2.96 6.76 5.62
C LEU A 74 3.49 6.42 7.02
N CYS A 75 3.68 5.14 7.32
CA CYS A 75 4.35 4.72 8.55
C CYS A 75 5.75 5.32 8.64
N ASN A 76 6.55 5.24 7.58
CA ASN A 76 7.95 5.70 7.59
C ASN A 76 8.08 7.18 7.95
N ILE A 77 7.16 8.03 7.49
CA ILE A 77 7.18 9.47 7.79
C ILE A 77 6.35 9.88 9.02
N GLY A 78 5.81 8.92 9.78
CA GLY A 78 5.06 9.21 11.01
C GLY A 78 3.62 9.71 10.80
N GLN A 79 3.09 9.70 9.57
CA GLN A 79 1.68 9.99 9.29
C GLN A 79 0.79 8.80 9.65
N LEU A 80 0.74 8.47 10.94
CA LEU A 80 0.12 7.23 11.42
C LEU A 80 -1.40 7.22 11.24
N GLU A 81 -2.10 8.36 11.39
CA GLU A 81 -3.55 8.39 11.17
C GLU A 81 -3.93 8.09 9.73
N ASN A 82 -3.23 8.70 8.76
CA ASN A 82 -3.41 8.42 7.34
C ASN A 82 -3.11 6.95 7.04
N ALA A 83 -2.06 6.38 7.64
CA ALA A 83 -1.75 4.96 7.47
C ALA A 83 -2.88 4.05 7.99
N VAL A 84 -3.54 4.42 9.09
CA VAL A 84 -4.71 3.68 9.60
C VAL A 84 -5.91 3.82 8.66
N LEU A 85 -6.18 5.02 8.15
CA LEU A 85 -7.29 5.23 7.21
C LEU A 85 -7.11 4.39 5.93
N VAL A 86 -5.90 4.38 5.37
CA VAL A 86 -5.58 3.56 4.18
C VAL A 86 -5.68 2.06 4.50
N MET A 87 -5.25 1.62 5.69
CA MET A 87 -5.46 0.23 6.14
C MET A 87 -6.95 -0.10 6.24
N GLU A 88 -7.77 0.75 6.85
CA GLU A 88 -9.21 0.55 6.96
C GLU A 88 -9.90 0.52 5.59
N GLU A 89 -9.47 1.37 4.66
CA GLU A 89 -9.94 1.38 3.28
C GLU A 89 -9.63 0.05 2.56
N SER A 90 -8.39 -0.46 2.72
CA SER A 90 -7.99 -1.74 2.12
C SER A 90 -8.88 -2.88 2.61
N LEU A 91 -9.18 -2.93 3.91
CA LEU A 91 -10.06 -3.93 4.52
C LEU A 91 -11.49 -3.82 3.97
N ARG A 92 -12.02 -2.60 3.83
CA ARG A 92 -13.35 -2.36 3.25
C ARG A 92 -13.45 -2.82 1.80
N LYS A 93 -12.36 -2.70 1.04
CA LYS A 93 -12.25 -3.18 -0.34
C LYS A 93 -11.94 -4.69 -0.44
N GLY A 94 -11.94 -5.40 0.68
CA GLY A 94 -11.71 -6.85 0.72
C GLY A 94 -10.23 -7.26 0.69
N PHE A 95 -9.31 -6.31 0.73
CA PHE A 95 -7.87 -6.60 0.84
C PHE A 95 -7.48 -6.69 2.31
N CYS A 96 -6.76 -7.75 2.69
CA CYS A 96 -6.17 -7.86 4.01
C CYS A 96 -4.65 -7.76 3.90
N PRO A 97 -4.05 -6.56 4.11
CA PRO A 97 -2.61 -6.38 4.10
C PRO A 97 -1.86 -7.38 4.99
N SER A 98 -0.62 -7.68 4.62
CA SER A 98 0.19 -8.70 5.27
C SER A 98 0.44 -8.40 6.74
N ARG A 99 0.84 -9.47 7.46
CA ARG A 99 1.25 -9.36 8.85
C ARG A 99 2.40 -8.37 9.04
N LEU A 100 3.33 -8.27 8.09
CA LEU A 100 4.45 -7.35 8.16
C LEU A 100 3.98 -5.89 8.16
N THR A 101 3.09 -5.53 7.22
CA THR A 101 2.53 -4.18 7.11
C THR A 101 1.74 -3.79 8.36
N TYR A 102 0.89 -4.70 8.87
CA TYR A 102 0.16 -4.46 10.11
C TYR A 102 1.09 -4.31 11.32
N SER A 103 2.05 -5.22 11.51
CA SER A 103 2.97 -5.17 12.66
C SER A 103 3.76 -3.86 12.67
N LYS A 104 4.20 -3.39 11.50
CA LYS A 104 4.90 -2.11 11.37
C LYS A 104 4.04 -0.94 11.84
N LEU A 105 2.80 -0.84 11.37
CA LEU A 105 1.86 0.22 11.77
C LEU A 105 1.52 0.13 13.26
N SER A 106 1.22 -1.07 13.76
CA SER A 106 0.91 -1.30 15.18
C SER A 106 2.07 -0.87 16.09
N ASN A 107 3.30 -1.27 15.77
CA ASN A 107 4.47 -0.90 16.56
C ASN A 107 4.68 0.62 16.59
N LYS A 108 4.49 1.31 15.45
CA LYS A 108 4.58 2.77 15.42
C LYS A 108 3.46 3.45 16.22
N LEU A 109 2.23 2.96 16.14
CA LEU A 109 1.13 3.49 16.96
C LEU A 109 1.40 3.34 18.45
N LEU A 110 1.88 2.17 18.88
CA LEU A 110 2.24 1.93 20.28
C LEU A 110 3.40 2.83 20.74
N ALA A 111 4.44 2.98 19.91
CA ALA A 111 5.56 3.88 20.21
C ALA A 111 5.13 5.37 20.29
N SER A 112 4.04 5.74 19.63
CA SER A 112 3.44 7.09 19.72
C SER A 112 2.30 7.19 20.76
N ASN A 113 2.20 6.23 21.69
CA ASN A 113 1.18 6.15 22.73
C ASN A 113 -0.28 6.16 22.22
N LYS A 114 -0.51 5.69 20.98
CA LYS A 114 -1.82 5.57 20.34
C LYS A 114 -2.43 4.18 20.52
N LEU A 115 -2.46 3.70 21.77
CA LEU A 115 -2.84 2.33 22.11
C LEU A 115 -4.28 1.99 21.67
N GLU A 116 -5.22 2.89 21.89
CA GLU A 116 -6.61 2.69 21.49
C GLU A 116 -6.76 2.49 19.97
N ARG A 117 -6.02 3.28 19.17
CA ARG A 117 -6.05 3.18 17.71
C ARG A 117 -5.45 1.84 17.26
N ALA A 118 -4.33 1.42 17.85
CA ALA A 118 -3.71 0.12 17.57
C ALA A 118 -4.65 -1.05 17.89
N TYR A 119 -5.33 -0.99 19.06
CA TYR A 119 -6.27 -2.03 19.48
C TYR A 119 -7.52 -2.09 18.58
N LYS A 120 -8.13 -0.96 18.25
CA LYS A 120 -9.26 -0.90 17.31
C LYS A 120 -8.88 -1.48 15.94
N LEU A 121 -7.69 -1.15 15.45
CA LEU A 121 -7.20 -1.67 14.17
C LEU A 121 -6.96 -3.19 14.23
N TYR A 122 -6.39 -3.69 15.32
CA TYR A 122 -6.22 -5.13 15.55
C TYR A 122 -7.54 -5.90 15.45
N LEU A 123 -8.60 -5.39 16.09
CA LEU A 123 -9.93 -6.02 16.05
C LEU A 123 -10.48 -6.09 14.62
N LYS A 124 -10.37 -4.99 13.85
CA LYS A 124 -10.81 -4.94 12.45
C LYS A 124 -10.06 -5.98 11.59
N ILE A 125 -8.75 -6.08 11.73
CA ILE A 125 -7.92 -7.04 10.97
C ILE A 125 -8.21 -8.48 11.40
N LYS A 126 -8.41 -8.73 12.70
CA LYS A 126 -8.78 -10.05 13.22
C LYS A 126 -10.11 -10.52 12.63
N ALA A 127 -11.09 -9.62 12.53
CA ALA A 127 -12.36 -9.91 11.87
C ALA A 127 -12.15 -10.24 10.38
N ALA A 128 -11.46 -9.36 9.63
CA ALA A 128 -11.19 -9.55 8.21
C ALA A 128 -10.46 -10.88 7.89
N ARG A 129 -9.47 -11.27 8.69
CA ARG A 129 -8.74 -12.54 8.51
C ARG A 129 -9.59 -13.78 8.73
N ARG A 130 -10.59 -13.71 9.62
CA ARG A 130 -11.54 -14.82 9.81
C ARG A 130 -12.39 -14.99 8.56
N PHE A 131 -12.86 -13.90 7.96
CA PHE A 131 -13.61 -13.95 6.71
C PHE A 131 -12.76 -14.49 5.56
N ASP A 132 -11.52 -14.03 5.38
CA ASP A 132 -10.62 -14.55 4.32
C ASP A 132 -10.34 -16.06 4.47
N LYS A 133 -10.01 -16.53 5.68
CA LYS A 133 -9.81 -17.97 5.93
C LYS A 133 -11.08 -18.77 5.66
N THR A 134 -12.21 -18.29 6.14
CA THR A 134 -13.51 -18.95 5.98
C THR A 134 -13.84 -19.04 4.48
N GLN A 135 -13.76 -17.93 3.74
CA GLN A 135 -14.00 -17.89 2.29
C GLN A 135 -13.04 -18.77 1.50
N ARG A 136 -11.76 -18.86 1.87
CA ARG A 136 -10.81 -19.81 1.26
C ARG A 136 -11.20 -21.25 1.51
N ILE A 137 -11.64 -21.60 2.72
CA ILE A 137 -12.11 -22.95 3.05
C ILE A 137 -13.37 -23.31 2.26
N TRP A 138 -14.34 -22.39 2.15
CA TRP A 138 -15.55 -22.61 1.34
C TRP A 138 -15.22 -22.81 -0.13
N ARG A 139 -14.35 -21.96 -0.71
CA ARG A 139 -13.86 -22.11 -2.09
C ARG A 139 -13.11 -23.43 -2.30
N ALA A 140 -12.23 -23.81 -1.39
CA ALA A 140 -11.48 -25.07 -1.47
C ALA A 140 -12.38 -26.30 -1.38
N ARG A 141 -13.56 -26.17 -0.77
CA ARG A 141 -14.58 -27.22 -0.66
C ARG A 141 -15.63 -27.16 -1.77
N GLY A 142 -15.50 -26.25 -2.75
CA GLY A 142 -16.43 -26.12 -3.88
C GLY A 142 -17.77 -25.45 -3.57
N TRP A 143 -17.88 -24.77 -2.43
CA TRP A 143 -19.10 -24.04 -2.06
C TRP A 143 -19.04 -22.65 -2.67
N HIS A 144 -19.84 -22.41 -3.71
CA HIS A 144 -20.03 -21.11 -4.35
C HIS A 144 -21.35 -20.51 -3.84
N PHE A 145 -21.27 -19.36 -3.18
CA PHE A 145 -22.39 -18.45 -2.96
C PHE A 145 -22.12 -17.16 -3.74
#